data_AF-A0A2V9SWL7-F1
#
_entry.id   AF-A0A2V9SWL7-F1
#
_cell.length_a   1.000
_cell.length_b   1.000
_cell.length_c   1.000
_cell.angle_alpha   90.00
_cell.angle_beta   90.00
_cell.angle_gamma   90.00
#
_symmetry.space_group_name_H-M   'P 1'
#
loop_
_entity.id
_entity.type
_entity.pdbx_description
1 polymer ?
#
loop_
_entity_poly.entity_id
_entity_poly.type
_entity_poly.pdbx_seq_one_letter_code
_entity_poly.pdbx_strand_id
1 'polypeptide(L)'
;MHRLLKFGPIRVQEGTGPETIDSDPEKTITTVCHTCNNTWMSQLEEKNIPSLRPMLQNQPTMIDPGRQRLLTEWGVKTAMVQDSIKPGIGNEKFYTDSERLDMRLSRKIPERTRMWIGALTEPHLGSFGTDMAIFGGDHKTRIGTGIATTIIVGHFAIQVVTERALQEFAAQTIPDIQPRAGGWNNTLIELYPKKQKKIDWPPKTSFTNGGPQGIAYLMNRWRMGQKVEKVVPVPPKT
;
A
#
# COMPACT_ATOMS: atom_id res chain seq x y z
N MET A 1 22.59 -11.33 -18.29
CA MET A 1 23.23 -10.19 -17.62
C MET A 1 22.12 -9.34 -16.98
N HIS A 2 22.01 -9.29 -15.65
CA HIS A 2 20.99 -8.46 -14.99
C HIS A 2 21.53 -7.03 -14.89
N ARG A 3 20.96 -6.08 -15.63
CA ARG A 3 21.34 -4.66 -15.53
C ARG A 3 20.78 -4.12 -14.21
N LEU A 4 21.66 -3.80 -13.27
CA LEU A 4 21.26 -3.14 -12.02
C LEU A 4 20.79 -1.71 -12.36
N LEU A 5 19.51 -1.43 -12.15
CA LEU A 5 18.98 -0.07 -12.27
C LEU A 5 19.44 0.71 -11.04
N LYS A 6 20.37 1.64 -11.23
CA LYS A 6 20.71 2.61 -10.19
C LYS A 6 19.60 3.66 -10.16
N PHE A 7 18.75 3.58 -9.14
CA PHE A 7 17.88 4.70 -8.81
C PHE A 7 18.73 5.79 -8.17
N GLY A 8 18.40 7.05 -8.47
CA GLY A 8 19.06 8.20 -7.88
C GLY A 8 18.76 8.31 -6.37
N PRO A 9 19.28 9.36 -5.71
CA PRO A 9 18.95 9.60 -4.31
C PRO A 9 17.43 9.68 -4.13
N ILE A 10 16.93 9.13 -3.02
CA ILE A 10 15.50 9.12 -2.71
C ILE A 10 15.16 10.34 -1.85
N ARG A 11 13.99 10.92 -2.13
CA ARG A 11 13.42 11.98 -1.29
C ARG A 11 12.62 11.33 -0.18
N VAL A 12 12.89 11.73 1.06
CA VAL A 12 12.21 11.23 2.26
C VAL A 12 11.50 12.38 2.93
N GLN A 13 10.23 12.18 3.26
CA GLN A 13 9.44 13.16 4.00
C GLN A 13 8.48 12.44 4.93
N GLU A 14 8.42 12.90 6.17
CA GLU A 14 7.48 12.42 7.18
C GLU A 14 6.43 13.49 7.46
N GLY A 15 5.17 13.20 7.13
CA GLY A 15 4.05 14.13 7.38
C GLY A 15 4.28 15.52 6.77
N THR A 16 4.35 16.54 7.62
CA THR A 16 4.65 17.94 7.26
C THR A 16 6.10 18.33 7.53
N GLY A 17 6.95 17.39 7.92
CA GLY A 17 8.37 17.62 8.20
C GLY A 17 9.18 18.00 6.96
N PRO A 18 10.46 18.39 7.17
CA PRO A 18 11.35 18.75 6.08
C PRO A 18 11.57 17.56 5.13
N GLU A 19 11.68 17.84 3.84
CA GLU A 19 12.16 16.87 2.87
C GLU A 19 13.68 16.71 3.03
N THR A 20 14.14 15.47 3.17
CA THR A 20 15.56 15.13 3.16
C THR A 20 15.88 14.30 1.92
N ILE A 21 17.15 14.35 1.52
CA ILE A 21 17.67 13.57 0.39
C ILE A 21 18.56 12.49 0.97
N ASP A 22 18.21 11.24 0.69
CA ASP A 22 18.99 10.09 1.09
C ASP A 22 19.69 9.50 -0.14
N SER A 23 21.01 9.44 -0.09
CA SER A 23 21.82 8.97 -1.22
C SER A 23 21.70 7.46 -1.46
N ASP A 24 21.29 6.70 -0.44
CA ASP A 24 21.16 5.26 -0.55
C ASP A 24 19.68 4.85 -0.73
N PRO A 25 19.27 4.36 -1.90
CA PRO A 25 17.92 3.85 -2.10
C PRO A 25 17.70 2.54 -1.33
N GLU A 26 18.75 1.86 -0.86
CA GLU A 26 18.64 0.68 0.00
C GLU A 26 18.31 1.10 1.44
N LYS A 27 17.31 0.44 2.02
CA LYS A 27 16.83 0.72 3.37
C LYS A 27 16.71 -0.57 4.17
N THR A 28 17.53 -0.66 5.21
CA THR A 28 17.46 -1.75 6.19
C THR A 28 16.40 -1.45 7.24
N ILE A 29 15.47 -2.38 7.41
CA ILE A 29 14.39 -2.29 8.38
C ILE A 29 14.70 -3.22 9.55
N THR A 30 14.72 -2.68 10.77
CA THR A 30 15.12 -3.42 11.98
C THR A 30 13.93 -4.04 12.75
N THR A 31 12.70 -3.85 12.27
CA THR A 31 11.48 -4.29 12.96
C THR A 31 11.07 -5.73 12.68
N VAL A 32 11.77 -6.43 11.79
CA VAL A 32 11.49 -7.81 11.40
C VAL A 32 12.59 -8.72 11.95
N CYS A 33 12.21 -9.79 12.66
CA CYS A 33 13.21 -10.72 13.18
C CYS A 33 13.85 -11.57 12.07
N HIS A 34 15.09 -12.01 12.31
CA HIS A 34 15.85 -12.84 11.37
C HIS A 34 15.07 -14.06 10.88
N THR A 35 14.38 -14.77 11.78
CA THR A 35 13.60 -15.96 11.42
C THR A 35 12.44 -15.62 10.50
N CYS A 36 11.67 -14.56 10.77
CA CYS A 36 10.56 -14.17 9.90
C CYS A 36 11.03 -13.77 8.50
N ASN A 37 12.10 -12.96 8.44
CA ASN A 37 12.66 -12.46 7.20
C ASN A 37 13.14 -13.61 6.30
N ASN A 38 13.94 -14.52 6.86
CA ASN A 38 14.59 -15.60 6.10
C ASN A 38 13.74 -16.86 5.92
N THR A 39 12.50 -16.87 6.41
CA THR A 39 11.59 -18.00 6.20
C THR A 39 10.40 -17.57 5.38
N TRP A 40 9.30 -17.25 6.03
CA TRP A 40 8.02 -17.09 5.38
C TRP A 40 7.97 -15.84 4.49
N MET A 41 8.68 -14.76 4.86
CA MET A 41 8.72 -13.53 4.06
C MET A 41 9.51 -13.76 2.77
N SER A 42 10.73 -14.32 2.86
CA SER A 42 11.52 -14.71 1.69
C SER A 42 10.76 -15.68 0.78
N GLN A 43 10.14 -16.72 1.34
CA GLN A 43 9.34 -17.68 0.57
C GLN A 43 8.16 -17.02 -0.15
N LEU A 44 7.50 -16.05 0.49
CA LEU A 44 6.41 -15.29 -0.13
C LEU A 44 6.93 -14.42 -1.28
N GLU A 45 8.10 -13.81 -1.13
CA GLU A 45 8.75 -13.02 -2.18
C GLU A 45 9.17 -13.89 -3.35
N GLU A 46 9.85 -15.02 -3.10
CA GLU A 46 10.26 -15.99 -4.11
C GLU A 46 9.08 -16.51 -4.94
N LYS A 47 7.97 -16.88 -4.27
CA LYS A 47 6.74 -17.33 -4.94
C LYS A 47 6.11 -16.24 -5.81
N ASN A 48 6.35 -14.96 -5.50
CA ASN A 48 5.84 -13.83 -6.27
C ASN A 48 6.74 -13.44 -7.45
N ILE A 49 8.00 -13.86 -7.49
CA ILE A 49 8.94 -13.53 -8.59
C ILE A 49 8.33 -13.76 -9.98
N PRO A 50 7.65 -14.89 -10.27
CA PRO A 50 7.07 -15.13 -11.60
C PRO A 50 5.99 -14.12 -12.01
N SER A 51 5.31 -13.49 -11.04
CA SER A 51 4.33 -12.43 -11.29
C SER A 51 4.99 -11.05 -11.31
N LEU A 52 5.83 -10.75 -10.31
CA LEU A 52 6.43 -9.43 -10.16
C LEU A 52 7.46 -9.13 -11.25
N ARG A 53 8.35 -10.07 -11.60
CA ARG A 53 9.42 -9.81 -12.59
C ARG A 53 8.90 -9.24 -13.91
N PRO A 54 7.91 -9.83 -14.61
CA PRO A 54 7.38 -9.24 -15.83
C PRO A 54 6.73 -7.87 -15.57
N MET A 55 6.02 -7.68 -14.45
CA MET A 55 5.39 -6.40 -14.13
C MET A 55 6.40 -5.28 -13.89
N LEU A 56 7.47 -5.56 -13.14
CA LEU A 56 8.59 -4.65 -12.89
C LEU A 56 9.28 -4.22 -14.19
N GLN A 57 9.26 -5.08 -15.21
CA GLN A 57 9.88 -4.89 -16.53
C GLN A 57 8.89 -4.41 -17.61
N ASN A 58 7.64 -4.09 -17.23
CA ASN A 58 6.55 -3.75 -18.15
C ASN A 58 6.27 -4.78 -19.25
N GLN A 59 6.50 -6.07 -18.96
CA GLN A 59 6.22 -7.15 -19.88
C GLN A 59 4.78 -7.65 -19.70
N PRO A 60 4.04 -7.89 -20.81
CA PRO A 60 2.72 -8.47 -20.73
C PRO A 60 2.74 -9.82 -20.02
N THR A 61 1.78 -10.05 -19.12
CA THR A 61 1.65 -11.32 -18.42
C THR A 61 0.21 -11.57 -18.00
N MET A 62 -0.07 -12.83 -17.67
CA MET A 62 -1.36 -13.25 -17.15
C MET A 62 -1.26 -13.49 -15.64
N ILE A 63 -2.27 -13.00 -14.91
CA ILE A 63 -2.42 -13.22 -13.47
C ILE A 63 -3.64 -14.11 -13.22
N ASP A 64 -3.38 -15.38 -12.96
CA ASP A 64 -4.38 -16.36 -12.51
C ASP A 64 -4.78 -16.13 -11.03
N PRO A 65 -5.83 -16.80 -10.51
CA PRO A 65 -6.30 -16.58 -9.14
C PRO A 65 -5.26 -16.89 -8.05
N GLY A 66 -4.35 -17.85 -8.31
CA GLY A 66 -3.26 -18.19 -7.39
C GLY A 66 -2.23 -17.06 -7.31
N ARG A 67 -1.87 -16.50 -8.47
CA ARG A 67 -0.99 -15.31 -8.55
C ARG A 67 -1.64 -14.07 -7.95
N GLN A 68 -2.93 -13.85 -8.15
CA GLN A 68 -3.66 -12.75 -7.50
C GLN A 68 -3.59 -12.84 -5.98
N ARG A 69 -3.78 -14.06 -5.43
CA ARG A 69 -3.61 -14.32 -3.99
C ARG A 69 -2.19 -13.99 -3.53
N LEU A 70 -1.17 -14.51 -4.21
CA LEU A 70 0.24 -14.28 -3.84
C LEU A 70 0.60 -12.79 -3.87
N LEU A 71 0.16 -12.05 -4.90
CA LEU A 71 0.37 -10.60 -5.01
C LEU A 71 -0.33 -9.86 -3.88
N THR A 72 -1.56 -10.26 -3.54
CA THR A 72 -2.32 -9.68 -2.44
C THR A 72 -1.60 -9.86 -1.10
N GLU A 73 -1.18 -11.10 -0.82
CA GLU A 73 -0.43 -11.42 0.39
C GLU A 73 0.89 -10.64 0.46
N TRP A 74 1.63 -10.58 -0.64
CA TRP A 74 2.88 -9.81 -0.71
C TRP A 74 2.64 -8.31 -0.51
N GLY A 75 1.58 -7.78 -1.12
CA GLY A 75 1.21 -6.37 -1.02
C GLY A 75 0.90 -5.96 0.41
N VAL A 76 0.01 -6.70 1.07
CA VAL A 76 -0.40 -6.44 2.46
C VAL A 76 0.78 -6.62 3.42
N LYS A 77 1.60 -7.67 3.23
CA LYS A 77 2.86 -7.84 4.00
C LYS A 77 3.75 -6.62 3.86
N THR A 78 3.92 -6.10 2.65
CA THR A 78 4.81 -4.95 2.40
C THR A 78 4.23 -3.65 2.96
N ALA A 79 2.90 -3.50 2.95
CA ALA A 79 2.22 -2.39 3.64
C ALA A 79 2.41 -2.45 5.17
N MET A 80 2.35 -3.64 5.78
CA MET A 80 2.64 -3.81 7.22
C MET A 80 4.09 -3.45 7.57
N VAL A 81 5.05 -3.81 6.72
CA VAL A 81 6.46 -3.45 6.88
C VAL A 81 6.67 -1.94 6.73
N GLN A 82 5.95 -1.28 5.81
CA GLN A 82 6.02 0.17 5.67
C GLN A 82 5.45 0.88 6.92
N ASP A 83 4.33 0.41 7.46
CA ASP A 83 3.76 0.95 8.69
C ASP A 83 4.71 0.76 9.90
N SER A 84 5.46 -0.35 9.94
CA SER A 84 6.38 -0.62 11.04
C SER A 84 7.58 0.35 11.10
N ILE A 85 7.95 0.99 9.99
CA ILE A 85 9.03 2.00 9.97
C ILE A 85 8.56 3.44 10.15
N LYS A 86 7.25 3.70 10.06
CA LYS A 86 6.68 5.02 10.30
C LYS A 86 6.89 5.46 11.77
N PRO A 87 7.33 6.69 12.08
CA PRO A 87 7.35 7.17 13.46
C PRO A 87 5.92 7.21 14.02
N GLY A 88 5.65 6.40 15.04
CA GLY A 88 4.34 6.36 15.71
C GLY A 88 4.19 7.48 16.75
N ILE A 89 2.95 7.83 17.11
CA ILE A 89 2.68 8.57 18.34
C ILE A 89 2.56 7.52 19.45
N GLY A 90 3.41 7.58 20.47
CA GLY A 90 3.44 6.57 21.53
C GLY A 90 3.81 5.15 21.05
N ASN A 91 4.50 5.03 19.91
CA ASN A 91 4.77 3.77 19.19
C ASN A 91 3.52 3.06 18.63
N GLU A 92 2.35 3.71 18.57
CA GLU A 92 1.16 3.10 17.97
C GLU A 92 1.30 2.99 16.45
N LYS A 93 1.15 1.75 15.97
CA LYS A 93 1.14 1.38 14.55
C LYS A 93 -0.29 1.22 14.06
N PHE A 94 -0.51 1.41 12.77
CA PHE A 94 -1.82 1.10 12.22
C PHE A 94 -2.09 -0.40 12.33
N TYR A 95 -1.17 -1.27 11.87
CA TYR A 95 -1.37 -2.72 11.97
C TYR A 95 -0.98 -3.24 13.36
N THR A 96 -1.97 -3.85 14.02
CA THR A 96 -1.83 -4.46 15.36
C THR A 96 -0.89 -5.66 15.33
N ASP A 97 -0.37 -6.05 16.50
CA ASP A 97 0.41 -7.28 16.62
C ASP A 97 -0.41 -8.52 16.23
N SER A 98 -1.71 -8.54 16.55
CA SER A 98 -2.61 -9.64 16.19
C SER A 98 -2.77 -9.77 14.67
N GLU A 99 -2.99 -8.66 13.94
CA GLU A 99 -3.08 -8.71 12.47
C GLU A 99 -1.77 -9.15 11.83
N ARG A 100 -0.62 -8.70 12.38
CA ARG A 100 0.71 -9.13 11.91
C ARG A 100 0.96 -10.61 12.19
N LEU A 101 0.50 -11.11 13.34
CA LEU A 101 0.58 -12.53 13.70
C LEU A 101 -0.32 -13.38 12.80
N ASP A 102 -1.57 -12.96 12.58
CA ASP A 102 -2.52 -13.58 11.66
C ASP A 102 -1.95 -13.66 10.25
N MET A 103 -1.35 -12.55 9.78
CA MET A 103 -0.67 -12.52 8.49
C MET A 103 0.49 -13.52 8.45
N ARG A 104 1.33 -13.59 9.49
CA ARG A 104 2.45 -14.54 9.60
C ARG A 104 2.00 -16.00 9.57
N LEU A 105 1.02 -16.34 10.39
CA LEU A 105 0.59 -17.72 10.63
C LEU A 105 -0.30 -18.26 9.52
N SER A 106 -1.15 -17.42 8.92
CA SER A 106 -2.24 -17.88 8.05
C SER A 106 -2.40 -17.10 6.75
N ARG A 107 -1.61 -16.03 6.53
CA ARG A 107 -1.79 -15.09 5.41
C ARG A 107 -3.16 -14.40 5.41
N LYS A 108 -3.80 -14.32 6.56
CA LYS A 108 -5.09 -13.65 6.69
C LYS A 108 -4.91 -12.16 6.40
N ILE A 109 -5.65 -11.69 5.42
CA ILE A 109 -5.72 -10.28 5.04
C ILE A 109 -6.60 -9.56 6.09
N PRO A 110 -6.17 -8.42 6.65
CA PRO A 110 -7.00 -7.65 7.57
C PRO A 110 -8.36 -7.29 6.96
N GLU A 111 -9.37 -7.20 7.80
CA GLU A 111 -10.71 -6.80 7.37
C GLU A 111 -10.68 -5.42 6.73
N ARG A 112 -11.62 -5.17 5.81
CA ARG A 112 -11.74 -3.90 5.07
C ARG A 112 -10.45 -3.48 4.34
N THR A 113 -9.63 -4.44 3.94
CA THR A 113 -8.51 -4.21 3.03
C THR A 113 -9.02 -4.20 1.59
N ARG A 114 -8.52 -3.27 0.79
CA ARG A 114 -8.67 -3.24 -0.67
C ARG A 114 -7.30 -3.06 -1.31
N MET A 115 -7.09 -3.68 -2.45
CA MET A 115 -5.80 -3.63 -3.13
C MET A 115 -5.96 -3.50 -4.63
N TRP A 116 -5.14 -2.61 -5.19
CA TRP A 116 -5.04 -2.36 -6.62
C TRP A 116 -3.59 -2.44 -7.09
N ILE A 117 -3.42 -2.81 -8.36
CA ILE A 117 -2.14 -2.72 -9.07
C ILE A 117 -2.29 -1.83 -10.30
N GLY A 118 -1.22 -1.14 -10.69
CA GLY A 118 -1.18 -0.23 -11.84
C GLY A 118 0.19 -0.21 -12.49
N ALA A 119 0.26 0.07 -13.79
CA ALA A 119 1.52 0.08 -14.54
C ALA A 119 2.04 1.51 -14.75
N LEU A 120 3.35 1.67 -14.93
CA LEU A 120 3.97 2.93 -15.34
C LEU A 120 4.64 2.79 -16.72
N THR A 121 4.59 3.83 -17.54
CA THR A 121 5.31 3.90 -18.82
C THR A 121 6.82 4.00 -18.62
N GLU A 122 7.26 4.77 -17.63
CA GLU A 122 8.66 4.90 -17.24
C GLU A 122 8.92 4.25 -15.88
N PRO A 123 10.11 3.67 -15.64
CA PRO A 123 10.41 3.09 -14.35
C PRO A 123 10.51 4.16 -13.26
N HIS A 124 10.02 3.84 -12.08
CA HIS A 124 10.08 4.69 -10.89
C HIS A 124 10.36 3.86 -9.63
N LEU A 125 10.83 4.53 -8.57
CA LEU A 125 10.99 3.92 -7.25
C LEU A 125 10.40 4.87 -6.21
N GLY A 126 9.48 4.39 -5.39
CA GLY A 126 8.88 5.20 -4.35
C GLY A 126 7.98 4.40 -3.41
N SER A 127 7.82 4.90 -2.20
CA SER A 127 6.91 4.36 -1.20
C SER A 127 6.22 5.52 -0.49
N PHE A 128 4.89 5.49 -0.43
CA PHE A 128 4.06 6.60 0.02
C PHE A 128 2.97 6.09 0.95
N GLY A 129 2.90 6.64 2.16
CA GLY A 129 1.83 6.38 3.13
C GLY A 129 0.88 7.58 3.20
N THR A 130 -0.41 7.31 3.37
CA THR A 130 -1.42 8.32 3.73
C THR A 130 -2.31 7.74 4.82
N ASP A 131 -2.28 8.37 6.00
CA ASP A 131 -3.24 8.05 7.06
C ASP A 131 -4.51 8.88 6.88
N MET A 132 -5.63 8.30 7.30
CA MET A 132 -6.95 8.89 7.17
C MET A 132 -7.69 8.80 8.50
N ALA A 133 -8.39 9.87 8.86
CA ALA A 133 -9.47 9.81 9.83
C ALA A 133 -10.78 9.59 9.08
N ILE A 134 -11.60 8.67 9.59
CA ILE A 134 -12.91 8.33 9.01
C ILE A 134 -13.96 8.99 9.89
N PHE A 135 -14.81 9.81 9.29
CA PHE A 135 -15.90 10.49 9.98
C PHE A 135 -17.25 9.92 9.56
N GLY A 136 -18.19 9.90 10.51
CA GLY A 136 -19.58 9.53 10.25
C GLY A 136 -20.30 10.54 9.35
N GLY A 137 -21.56 10.26 9.03
CA GLY A 137 -22.37 11.13 8.18
C GLY A 137 -22.60 12.55 8.72
N ASP A 138 -22.36 12.77 10.02
CA ASP A 138 -22.38 14.09 10.64
C ASP A 138 -21.12 14.94 10.37
N HIS A 139 -20.09 14.33 9.76
CA HIS A 139 -18.77 14.90 9.50
C HIS A 139 -18.02 15.43 10.73
N LYS A 140 -18.47 15.09 11.94
CA LYS A 140 -17.90 15.55 13.20
C LYS A 140 -17.41 14.40 14.06
N THR A 141 -18.15 13.30 14.08
CA THR A 141 -17.81 12.13 14.87
C THR A 141 -16.81 11.28 14.10
N ARG A 142 -15.60 11.13 14.65
CA ARG A 142 -14.62 10.20 14.10
C ARG A 142 -15.06 8.78 14.44
N ILE A 143 -15.35 7.99 13.41
CA ILE A 143 -15.82 6.61 13.55
C ILE A 143 -14.74 5.57 13.24
N GLY A 144 -13.59 6.01 12.71
CA GLY A 144 -12.52 5.09 12.33
C GLY A 144 -11.25 5.78 11.85
N THR A 145 -10.34 4.94 11.38
CA THR A 145 -9.06 5.31 10.78
C THR A 145 -8.78 4.45 9.56
N GLY A 146 -7.92 4.93 8.66
CA GLY A 146 -7.44 4.12 7.56
C GLY A 146 -6.02 4.48 7.18
N ILE A 147 -5.38 3.58 6.44
CA ILE A 147 -4.07 3.79 5.85
C ILE A 147 -4.12 3.40 4.38
N ALA A 148 -3.52 4.23 3.53
CA ALA A 148 -3.24 3.92 2.14
C ALA A 148 -1.72 3.88 1.92
N THR A 149 -1.21 2.70 1.57
CA THR A 149 0.18 2.46 1.21
C THR A 149 0.27 2.32 -0.31
N THR A 150 1.08 3.16 -0.95
CA THR A 150 1.42 3.04 -2.37
C THR A 150 2.91 2.74 -2.51
N ILE A 151 3.26 1.64 -3.18
CA ILE A 151 4.64 1.26 -3.46
C ILE A 151 4.80 1.18 -4.97
N ILE A 152 5.90 1.74 -5.48
CA ILE A 152 6.23 1.78 -6.90
C ILE A 152 7.66 1.26 -7.04
N VAL A 153 7.83 0.25 -7.89
CA VAL A 153 9.14 -0.31 -8.22
C VAL A 153 9.17 -0.64 -9.71
N GLY A 154 10.13 -0.07 -10.44
CA GLY A 154 10.18 -0.20 -11.90
C GLY A 154 8.88 0.28 -12.52
N HIS A 155 8.25 -0.57 -13.32
CA HIS A 155 6.98 -0.26 -14.01
C HIS A 155 5.73 -0.72 -13.25
N PHE A 156 5.87 -1.20 -12.02
CA PHE A 156 4.79 -1.73 -11.21
C PHE A 156 4.47 -0.79 -10.05
N ALA A 157 3.20 -0.44 -9.91
CA ALA A 157 2.63 0.20 -8.73
C ALA A 157 1.62 -0.72 -8.06
N ILE A 158 1.62 -0.67 -6.73
CA ILE A 158 0.64 -1.32 -5.88
C ILE A 158 0.10 -0.29 -4.89
N GLN A 159 -1.21 -0.33 -4.65
CA GLN A 159 -1.85 0.46 -3.60
C GLN A 159 -2.70 -0.44 -2.72
N VAL A 160 -2.35 -0.50 -1.44
CA VAL A 160 -3.07 -1.22 -0.40
C VAL A 160 -3.75 -0.19 0.49
N VAL A 161 -5.06 -0.36 0.72
CA VAL A 161 -5.85 0.51 1.59
C VAL A 161 -6.54 -0.35 2.62
N THR A 162 -6.35 -0.04 3.89
CA THR A 162 -6.97 -0.75 5.00
C THR A 162 -7.69 0.25 5.89
N GLU A 163 -8.92 -0.08 6.26
CA GLU A 163 -9.77 0.75 7.12
C GLU A 163 -10.07 0.01 8.42
N ARG A 164 -10.26 0.77 9.50
CA ARG A 164 -10.63 0.26 10.82
C ARG A 164 -11.67 1.14 11.48
N ALA A 165 -12.77 0.53 11.91
CA ALA A 165 -13.74 1.15 12.80
C ALA A 165 -13.12 1.31 14.20
N LEU A 166 -13.41 2.42 14.90
CA LEU A 166 -13.14 2.46 16.34
C LEU A 166 -14.04 1.44 17.05
N GLN A 167 -13.58 0.91 18.17
CA GLN A 167 -14.25 -0.20 18.87
C GLN A 167 -15.71 0.12 19.22
N GLU A 168 -16.00 1.35 19.64
CA GLU A 168 -17.35 1.84 19.93
C GLU A 168 -18.30 1.85 18.71
N PHE A 169 -17.73 1.86 17.50
CA PHE A 169 -18.46 1.81 16.23
C PHE A 169 -18.27 0.49 15.48
N ALA A 170 -17.61 -0.52 16.06
CA ALA A 170 -17.29 -1.77 15.39
C ALA A 170 -18.53 -2.57 14.94
N ALA A 171 -19.65 -2.43 15.66
CA ALA A 171 -20.93 -3.04 15.29
C ALA A 171 -21.68 -2.28 14.18
N GLN A 172 -21.26 -1.06 13.84
CA GLN A 172 -21.91 -0.25 12.82
C GLN A 172 -21.34 -0.58 11.44
N THR A 173 -22.22 -0.66 10.44
CA THR A 173 -21.78 -0.75 9.05
C THR A 173 -21.18 0.59 8.63
N ILE A 174 -19.85 0.66 8.59
CA ILE A 174 -19.14 1.81 8.01
C ILE A 174 -19.17 1.65 6.48
N PRO A 175 -19.77 2.58 5.71
CA PRO A 175 -19.72 2.53 4.25
C PRO A 175 -18.28 2.51 3.75
N ASP A 176 -18.03 1.85 2.62
CA ASP A 176 -16.72 1.90 1.98
C ASP A 176 -16.39 3.33 1.58
N ILE A 177 -15.26 3.83 2.07
CA ILE A 177 -14.78 5.16 1.70
C ILE A 177 -14.39 5.13 0.23
N GLN A 178 -14.85 6.11 -0.52
CA GLN A 178 -14.48 6.24 -1.93
C GLN A 178 -13.28 7.18 -2.04
N PRO A 179 -12.30 6.85 -2.89
CA PRO A 179 -11.19 7.76 -3.16
C PRO A 179 -11.68 8.99 -3.94
N ARG A 180 -10.80 9.98 -4.14
CA ARG A 180 -11.05 11.07 -5.08
C ARG A 180 -11.46 10.52 -6.45
N ALA A 181 -12.41 11.17 -7.11
CA ALA A 181 -12.86 10.77 -8.45
C ALA A 181 -11.69 10.73 -9.44
N GLY A 182 -11.72 9.76 -10.36
CA GLY A 182 -10.69 9.57 -11.36
C GLY A 182 -10.96 8.36 -12.28
N GLY A 183 -10.18 8.24 -13.35
CA GLY A 183 -10.25 7.14 -14.32
C GLY A 183 -9.69 5.80 -13.81
N TRP A 184 -9.86 5.50 -12.52
CA TRP A 184 -9.20 4.39 -11.83
C TRP A 184 -9.49 3.02 -12.45
N ASN A 185 -10.69 2.80 -12.99
CA ASN A 185 -11.04 1.53 -13.62
C ASN A 185 -10.26 1.25 -14.92
N ASN A 186 -9.62 2.26 -15.51
CA ASN A 186 -8.76 2.10 -16.68
C ASN A 186 -7.28 1.99 -16.29
N THR A 187 -6.86 2.64 -15.20
CA THR A 187 -5.45 2.72 -14.78
C THR A 187 -5.06 1.71 -13.70
N LEU A 188 -6.05 1.15 -13.00
CA LEU A 188 -5.86 0.23 -11.90
C LEU A 188 -6.68 -1.04 -12.09
N ILE A 189 -6.09 -2.15 -11.68
CA ILE A 189 -6.77 -3.44 -11.58
C ILE A 189 -6.98 -3.73 -10.10
N GLU A 190 -8.23 -3.94 -9.69
CA GLU A 190 -8.57 -4.40 -8.34
C GLU A 190 -8.24 -5.90 -8.21
N LEU A 191 -7.34 -6.23 -7.26
CA LEU A 191 -6.94 -7.61 -6.95
C LEU A 191 -7.66 -8.17 -5.72
N TYR A 192 -8.06 -7.31 -4.79
CA TYR A 192 -8.73 -7.71 -3.56
C TYR A 192 -9.77 -6.66 -3.16
N PRO A 193 -11.00 -7.07 -2.74
CA PRO A 193 -11.42 -8.44 -2.40
C PRO A 193 -11.84 -9.32 -3.58
N LYS A 194 -12.03 -8.73 -4.77
CA LYS A 194 -12.56 -9.46 -5.94
C LYS A 194 -11.49 -10.31 -6.60
N LYS A 195 -11.67 -11.63 -6.53
CA LYS A 195 -10.87 -12.57 -7.33
C LYS A 195 -11.46 -12.72 -8.72
N GLN A 196 -10.65 -12.46 -9.73
CA GLN A 196 -11.03 -12.61 -11.12
C GLN A 196 -10.49 -13.94 -11.66
N LYS A 197 -11.17 -14.56 -12.64
CA LYS A 197 -10.69 -15.84 -13.21
C LYS A 197 -9.33 -15.69 -13.89
N LYS A 198 -9.12 -14.54 -14.53
CA LYS A 198 -7.90 -14.19 -15.26
C LYS A 198 -7.83 -12.68 -15.37
N ILE A 199 -6.62 -12.15 -15.25
CA ILE A 199 -6.32 -10.73 -15.43
C ILE A 199 -5.17 -10.65 -16.42
N ASP A 200 -5.33 -9.81 -17.43
CA ASP A 200 -4.25 -9.45 -18.34
C ASP A 200 -3.54 -8.20 -17.79
N TRP A 201 -2.22 -8.26 -17.74
CA TRP A 201 -1.34 -7.16 -17.36
C TRP A 201 -0.55 -6.68 -18.58
N PRO A 202 -0.32 -5.36 -18.75
CA PRO A 202 -0.70 -4.24 -17.88
C PRO A 202 -2.19 -3.83 -17.96
N PRO A 203 -2.67 -2.91 -17.10
CA PRO A 203 -4.00 -2.29 -17.25
C PRO A 203 -4.17 -1.57 -18.59
N LYS A 204 -5.41 -1.17 -18.91
CA LYS A 204 -5.74 -0.46 -20.16
C LYS A 204 -4.94 0.84 -20.36
N THR A 205 -4.56 1.48 -19.26
CA THR A 205 -3.80 2.73 -19.27
C THR A 205 -2.74 2.68 -18.18
N SER A 206 -1.52 3.10 -18.53
CA SER A 206 -0.42 3.23 -17.58
C SER A 206 -0.29 4.66 -17.07
N PHE A 207 0.21 4.82 -15.85
CA PHE A 207 0.66 6.10 -15.32
C PHE A 207 1.96 6.54 -15.99
N THR A 208 2.18 7.84 -16.02
CA THR A 208 3.44 8.47 -16.41
C THR A 208 4.16 8.97 -15.14
N ASN A 209 5.44 9.33 -15.25
CA ASN A 209 6.13 9.99 -14.11
C ASN A 209 5.60 11.40 -13.80
N GLY A 210 4.89 12.05 -14.74
CA GLY A 210 4.30 13.38 -14.57
C GLY A 210 3.26 13.73 -15.64
N GLY A 211 2.67 14.91 -15.54
CA GLY A 211 1.61 15.34 -16.48
C GLY A 211 0.22 14.80 -16.13
N PRO A 212 -0.73 14.81 -17.08
CA PRO A 212 -2.15 14.52 -16.81
C PRO A 212 -2.43 13.08 -16.34
N GLN A 213 -1.54 12.12 -16.63
CA GLN A 213 -1.59 10.73 -16.18
C GLN A 213 -0.51 10.41 -15.13
N GLY A 214 0.03 11.44 -14.46
CA GLY A 214 1.13 11.29 -13.53
C GLY A 214 0.83 10.35 -12.35
N ILE A 215 1.82 9.56 -11.94
CA ILE A 215 1.73 8.65 -10.80
C ILE A 215 1.39 9.36 -9.47
N ALA A 216 1.67 10.66 -9.38
CA ALA A 216 1.28 11.52 -8.26
C ALA A 216 -0.25 11.52 -8.01
N TYR A 217 -1.09 11.28 -9.03
CA TYR A 217 -2.53 11.13 -8.82
C TYR A 217 -2.87 9.88 -8.01
N LEU A 218 -2.17 8.77 -8.24
CA LEU A 218 -2.33 7.55 -7.42
C LEU A 218 -1.91 7.80 -5.98
N MET A 219 -0.77 8.47 -5.78
CA MET A 219 -0.25 8.81 -4.45
C MET A 219 -1.20 9.71 -3.66
N ASN A 220 -1.93 10.60 -4.34
CA ASN A 220 -2.89 11.52 -3.73
C ASN A 220 -4.34 11.00 -3.73
N ARG A 221 -4.58 9.78 -4.26
CA ARG A 221 -5.93 9.21 -4.47
C ARG A 221 -6.79 9.20 -3.20
N TRP A 222 -6.16 9.02 -2.04
CA TRP A 222 -6.80 8.93 -0.73
C TRP A 222 -6.57 10.15 0.18
N ARG A 223 -5.83 11.16 -0.28
CA ARG A 223 -5.62 12.40 0.49
C ARG A 223 -6.88 13.25 0.44
N MET A 224 -7.82 13.01 1.33
CA MET A 224 -9.13 13.67 1.36
C MET A 224 -9.29 14.48 2.64
N GLY A 225 -10.17 15.48 2.59
CA GLY A 225 -10.42 16.36 3.73
C GLY A 225 -9.27 17.31 4.04
N GLN A 226 -9.25 17.80 5.28
CA GLN A 226 -8.26 18.74 5.78
C GLN A 226 -6.93 18.03 6.09
N LYS A 227 -5.82 18.57 5.59
CA LYS A 227 -4.49 18.11 5.95
C LYS A 227 -4.20 18.47 7.41
N VAL A 228 -3.80 17.47 8.19
CA VAL A 228 -3.31 17.63 9.57
C VAL A 228 -1.85 17.16 9.64
N GLU A 229 -1.13 17.56 10.68
CA GLU A 229 0.26 17.13 10.87
C GLU A 229 0.36 15.62 11.06
N LYS A 230 -0.54 15.04 11.88
CA LYS A 230 -0.57 13.62 12.20
C LYS A 230 -2.01 13.14 12.44
N VAL A 231 -2.27 11.90 12.03
CA VAL A 231 -3.50 11.17 12.34
C VAL A 231 -3.16 10.07 13.35
N VAL A 232 -3.72 10.14 14.56
CA VAL A 232 -3.54 9.10 15.58
C VAL A 232 -4.48 7.91 15.32
N PRO A 233 -4.03 6.64 15.36
CA PRO A 233 -4.91 5.47 15.17
C PRO A 233 -6.06 5.40 16.18
N VAL A 234 -5.78 5.77 17.44
CA VAL A 234 -6.78 5.92 18.50
C VAL A 234 -6.89 7.42 18.84
N PRO A 235 -8.07 8.05 18.75
CA PRO A 235 -8.22 9.42 19.22
C PRO A 235 -8.00 9.49 20.73
N PRO A 236 -7.37 10.56 21.26
CA PRO A 236 -7.32 10.78 22.69
C PRO A 236 -8.75 10.86 23.24
N LYS A 237 -8.98 10.29 24.43
CA LYS A 237 -10.25 10.47 25.14
C LYS A 237 -10.40 11.96 25.46
N THR A 238 -11.42 12.59 24.90
CA THR A 238 -11.83 13.97 25.22
C THR A 238 -12.40 14.06 26.61
#